data_AF-A0A254RQM3-F1
#
_entry.id   AF-A0A254RQM3-F1
#
_cell.length_a   1.000
_cell.length_b   1.000
_cell.length_c   1.000
_cell.angle_alpha   90.00
_cell.angle_beta   90.00
_cell.angle_gamma   90.00
#
_symmetry.space_group_name_H-M   'P 1'
#
loop_
_entity.id
_entity.type
_entity.pdbx_description
1 polymer ?
#
loop_
_entity_poly.entity_id
_entity_poly.type
_entity_poly.pdbx_seq_one_letter_code
_entity_poly.pdbx_strand_id
1 'polypeptide(L)'
;MIKGVSYFGVRSPKHVLADMQDIKAAGFNAVLHTWSEEDQQYYYGTMKDIVDQSAELGLTVYVNPWGVGRVFGGEAYSELTARNHDLCQVALDGKPKVAACPNHPEFRAYMHKWIESVCATKVSTIFWDEPHFYFEKGGLSNWSCRCEKCQAKFRKQFGYNMPAELTEDVLKFREDSLIDFLKEMTVDVHARGKRNCVCMLPPWFPAGLDDWGRVASLESVDEVASDPYWEKGATEEWVREKYAETARKLTEVATKYGKAVQMWIKAYQIEAGRENDLAIAVSESRKAGIDNIFAWSYRGTETLSWLKSDNPDEVARVFRKSLND
;
A
#
# COMPACT_ATOMS: atom_id res chain seq x y z
N MET A 1 8.81 -18.36 -1.98
CA MET A 1 7.35 -18.29 -2.04
C MET A 1 6.83 -17.77 -0.70
N ILE A 2 6.19 -16.62 -0.71
CA ILE A 2 5.52 -16.02 0.45
C ILE A 2 4.00 -16.16 0.26
N LYS A 3 3.31 -16.65 1.28
CA LYS A 3 1.85 -16.77 1.34
C LYS A 3 1.40 -15.92 2.53
N GLY A 4 0.78 -14.79 2.24
CA GLY A 4 0.43 -13.81 3.26
C GLY A 4 -1.02 -13.35 3.23
N VAL A 5 -1.42 -12.72 4.32
CA VAL A 5 -2.69 -11.99 4.45
C VAL A 5 -2.43 -10.68 5.20
N SER A 6 -3.18 -9.62 4.90
CA SER A 6 -3.25 -8.47 5.80
C SER A 6 -4.14 -8.77 7.00
N TYR A 7 -3.77 -8.19 8.14
CA TYR A 7 -4.46 -8.32 9.41
C TYR A 7 -4.56 -6.95 10.09
N PHE A 8 -5.78 -6.54 10.44
CA PHE A 8 -6.06 -5.24 11.03
C PHE A 8 -7.39 -5.22 11.79
N GLY A 9 -7.64 -4.14 12.52
CA GLY A 9 -8.89 -3.91 13.24
C GLY A 9 -8.89 -4.41 14.69
N VAL A 10 -7.85 -5.13 15.12
CA VAL A 10 -7.76 -5.71 16.47
C VAL A 10 -6.46 -5.27 17.16
N ARG A 11 -6.57 -4.51 18.25
CA ARG A 11 -5.44 -4.04 19.08
C ARG A 11 -5.38 -4.76 20.44
N SER A 12 -5.88 -5.99 20.49
CA SER A 12 -5.80 -6.86 21.67
C SER A 12 -4.78 -7.97 21.42
N PRO A 13 -3.56 -7.90 22.00
CA PRO A 13 -2.50 -8.88 21.74
C PRO A 13 -2.94 -10.33 21.92
N LYS A 14 -3.82 -10.60 22.89
CA LYS A 14 -4.40 -11.93 23.11
C LYS A 14 -5.16 -12.45 21.88
N HIS A 15 -6.02 -11.63 21.29
CA HIS A 15 -6.82 -12.03 20.12
C HIS A 15 -5.96 -12.06 18.87
N VAL A 16 -5.08 -11.07 18.70
CA VAL A 16 -4.14 -11.07 17.58
C VAL A 16 -3.28 -12.33 17.59
N LEU A 17 -2.74 -12.74 18.74
CA LEU A 17 -1.91 -13.94 18.82
C LEU A 17 -2.66 -15.23 18.46
N ALA A 18 -3.93 -15.34 18.88
CA ALA A 18 -4.78 -16.46 18.49
C ALA A 18 -4.99 -16.50 16.96
N ASP A 19 -5.30 -15.34 16.36
CA ASP A 19 -5.48 -15.24 14.91
C ASP A 19 -4.17 -15.51 14.15
N MET A 20 -3.01 -15.12 14.69
CA MET A 20 -1.70 -15.44 14.11
C MET A 20 -1.40 -16.95 14.14
N GLN A 21 -1.81 -17.65 15.20
CA GLN A 21 -1.72 -19.11 15.27
C GLN A 21 -2.62 -19.76 14.21
N ASP A 22 -3.82 -19.24 14.02
CA ASP A 22 -4.75 -19.70 12.97
C ASP A 22 -4.20 -19.44 11.56
N ILE A 23 -3.65 -18.25 11.31
CA ILE A 23 -2.97 -17.91 10.05
C ILE A 23 -1.84 -18.90 9.76
N LYS A 24 -0.98 -19.18 10.75
CA LYS A 24 0.10 -20.16 10.60
C LYS A 24 -0.44 -21.57 10.36
N ALA A 25 -1.44 -22.01 11.11
CA ALA A 25 -2.07 -23.32 10.95
C ALA A 25 -2.78 -23.47 9.59
N ALA A 26 -3.25 -22.37 9.01
CA ALA A 26 -3.81 -22.34 7.66
C ALA A 26 -2.75 -22.49 6.55
N GLY A 27 -1.46 -22.43 6.89
CA GLY A 27 -0.34 -22.61 5.97
C GLY A 27 0.21 -21.30 5.39
N PHE A 28 -0.20 -20.15 5.94
CA PHE A 28 0.45 -18.87 5.65
C PHE A 28 1.79 -18.78 6.38
N ASN A 29 2.75 -18.10 5.77
CA ASN A 29 4.09 -17.88 6.33
C ASN A 29 4.44 -16.40 6.49
N ALA A 30 3.50 -15.51 6.18
CA ALA A 30 3.64 -14.07 6.37
C ALA A 30 2.33 -13.41 6.78
N VAL A 31 2.45 -12.24 7.41
CA VAL A 31 1.33 -11.37 7.76
C VAL A 31 1.73 -9.92 7.51
N LEU A 32 0.80 -9.12 7.01
CA LEU A 32 0.93 -7.66 7.00
C LEU A 32 0.07 -7.06 8.11
N HIS A 33 0.67 -6.33 9.03
CA HIS A 33 -0.05 -5.52 10.02
C HIS A 33 -0.19 -4.08 9.54
N THR A 34 -1.34 -3.47 9.84
CA THR A 34 -1.54 -2.04 9.58
C THR A 34 -1.09 -1.21 10.77
N TRP A 35 -0.35 -0.13 10.50
CA TRP A 35 0.14 0.79 11.53
C TRP A 35 -0.19 2.24 11.16
N SER A 36 -1.35 2.68 11.63
CA SER A 36 -1.92 4.00 11.37
C SER A 36 -1.32 5.10 12.26
N GLU A 37 -1.80 6.33 12.09
CA GLU A 37 -1.44 7.47 12.96
C GLU A 37 -1.93 7.27 14.41
N GLU A 38 -3.13 6.70 14.57
CA GLU A 38 -3.69 6.33 15.88
C GLU A 38 -2.80 5.30 16.56
N ASP A 39 -2.35 4.29 15.82
CA ASP A 39 -1.45 3.26 16.33
C ASP A 39 -0.13 3.87 16.79
N GLN A 40 0.45 4.76 15.97
CA GLN A 40 1.68 5.47 16.30
C GLN A 40 1.55 6.34 17.55
N GLN A 41 0.38 6.93 17.79
CA GLN A 41 0.17 7.84 18.91
C GLN A 41 -0.20 7.13 20.21
N TYR A 42 -1.10 6.16 20.15
CA TYR A 42 -1.75 5.60 21.33
C TYR A 42 -1.44 4.12 21.56
N TYR A 43 -1.11 3.38 20.50
CA TYR A 43 -0.91 1.93 20.57
C TYR A 43 0.53 1.49 20.23
N TYR A 44 1.53 2.38 20.29
CA TYR A 44 2.91 2.06 19.94
C TYR A 44 3.43 0.79 20.63
N GLY A 45 3.30 0.71 21.96
CA GLY A 45 3.74 -0.46 22.73
C GLY A 45 2.97 -1.74 22.36
N THR A 46 1.65 -1.62 22.18
CA THR A 46 0.78 -2.72 21.77
C THR A 46 1.12 -3.23 20.37
N MET A 47 1.37 -2.33 19.42
CA MET A 47 1.75 -2.69 18.05
C MET A 47 3.14 -3.31 18.00
N LYS A 48 4.09 -2.82 18.81
CA LYS A 48 5.38 -3.48 19.00
C LYS A 48 5.19 -4.92 19.47
N ASP A 49 4.39 -5.14 20.50
CA ASP A 49 4.12 -6.49 21.03
C ASP A 49 3.46 -7.39 19.98
N ILE A 50 2.50 -6.88 19.22
CA ILE A 50 1.83 -7.61 18.13
C ILE A 50 2.84 -8.02 17.05
N VAL A 51 3.62 -7.07 16.54
CA VAL A 51 4.60 -7.33 15.48
C VAL A 51 5.67 -8.32 15.94
N ASP A 52 6.20 -8.13 17.15
CA ASP A 52 7.24 -8.99 17.70
C ASP A 52 6.74 -10.42 17.94
N GLN A 53 5.53 -10.57 18.49
CA GLN A 53 4.94 -11.89 18.73
C GLN A 53 4.55 -12.61 17.44
N SER A 54 4.07 -11.89 16.41
CA SER A 54 3.87 -12.47 15.08
C SER A 54 5.17 -13.03 14.50
N ALA A 55 6.28 -12.29 14.64
CA ALA A 55 7.59 -12.75 14.21
C ALA A 55 8.11 -13.94 15.03
N GLU A 56 7.89 -13.95 16.35
CA GLU A 56 8.26 -15.06 17.24
C GLU A 56 7.47 -16.34 16.96
N LEU A 57 6.23 -16.22 16.46
CA LEU A 57 5.48 -17.34 15.91
C LEU A 57 6.05 -17.87 14.59
N GLY A 58 7.04 -17.20 14.00
CA GLY A 58 7.72 -17.62 12.76
C GLY A 58 7.05 -17.12 11.49
N LEU A 59 6.20 -16.10 11.57
CA LEU A 59 5.68 -15.40 10.38
C LEU A 59 6.69 -14.34 9.92
N THR A 60 6.85 -14.18 8.61
CA THR A 60 7.51 -13.00 8.04
C THR A 60 6.55 -11.81 8.18
N VAL A 61 6.96 -10.78 8.91
CA VAL A 61 6.06 -9.65 9.23
C VAL A 61 6.32 -8.47 8.31
N TYR A 62 5.26 -8.04 7.62
CA TYR A 62 5.17 -6.80 6.88
C TYR A 62 4.41 -5.76 7.71
N VAL A 63 4.73 -4.47 7.57
CA VAL A 63 3.96 -3.37 8.17
C VAL A 63 3.74 -2.27 7.12
N ASN A 64 2.53 -1.74 7.01
CA ASN A 64 2.23 -0.57 6.15
C ASN A 64 1.79 0.66 6.97
N PRO A 65 2.07 1.88 6.46
CA PRO A 65 1.60 3.15 7.05
C PRO A 65 0.13 3.43 6.68
N TRP A 66 -0.77 2.52 7.08
CA TRP A 66 -2.19 2.50 6.65
C TRP A 66 -2.90 3.84 6.91
N GLY A 67 -3.34 4.48 5.83
CA GLY A 67 -4.03 5.77 5.83
C GLY A 67 -3.20 6.99 6.28
N VAL A 68 -1.92 6.82 6.61
CA VAL A 68 -1.08 7.91 7.16
C VAL A 68 -0.99 9.07 6.16
N GLY A 69 -1.36 10.27 6.63
CA GLY A 69 -1.42 11.50 5.86
C GLY A 69 -2.39 11.46 4.68
N ARG A 70 -3.22 10.41 4.53
CA ARG A 70 -3.89 10.07 3.25
C ARG A 70 -2.96 10.10 2.04
N VAL A 71 -1.69 9.76 2.24
CA VAL A 71 -0.71 9.55 1.17
C VAL A 71 -0.64 8.08 0.76
N PHE A 72 -1.02 7.19 1.68
CA PHE A 72 -1.02 5.74 1.49
C PHE A 72 -2.44 5.18 1.48
N GLY A 73 -2.62 4.00 0.89
CA GLY A 73 -3.87 3.26 0.91
C GLY A 73 -4.42 3.01 2.32
N GLY A 74 -5.74 2.98 2.44
CA GLY A 74 -6.42 2.55 3.67
C GLY A 74 -7.62 3.36 4.16
N GLU A 75 -8.41 2.72 5.02
CA GLU A 75 -9.63 3.27 5.62
C GLU A 75 -9.37 4.03 6.93
N ALA A 76 -8.16 3.93 7.49
CA ALA A 76 -7.78 4.66 8.69
C ALA A 76 -7.86 6.17 8.46
N TYR A 77 -8.38 6.90 9.44
CA TYR A 77 -8.41 8.34 9.39
C TYR A 77 -7.02 8.92 9.63
N SER A 78 -6.75 10.04 8.95
CA SER A 78 -5.59 10.87 9.19
C SER A 78 -6.02 12.13 9.94
N GLU A 79 -5.41 12.38 11.09
CA GLU A 79 -5.57 13.62 11.85
C GLU A 79 -4.43 14.62 11.61
N LEU A 80 -3.33 14.22 10.97
CA LEU A 80 -2.17 15.08 10.74
C LEU A 80 -2.55 16.43 10.15
N THR A 81 -3.33 16.45 9.07
CA THR A 81 -3.74 17.70 8.42
C THR A 81 -4.77 18.50 9.22
N ALA A 82 -5.53 17.85 10.10
CA ALA A 82 -6.46 18.54 11.00
C ALA A 82 -5.72 19.24 12.16
N ARG A 83 -4.62 18.63 12.63
CA ARG A 83 -3.76 19.21 13.68
C ARG A 83 -2.83 20.29 13.15
N ASN A 84 -2.34 20.11 11.92
CA ASN A 84 -1.54 21.12 11.22
C ASN A 84 -2.03 21.30 9.78
N HIS A 85 -2.81 22.35 9.54
CA HIS A 85 -3.35 22.68 8.23
C HIS A 85 -2.26 23.05 7.20
N ASP A 86 -1.05 23.45 7.62
CA ASP A 86 0.07 23.72 6.71
C ASP A 86 0.55 22.46 5.98
N LEU A 87 0.29 21.28 6.55
CA LEU A 87 0.58 20.00 5.91
C LEU A 87 -0.31 19.72 4.69
N CYS A 88 -1.48 20.36 4.61
CA CYS A 88 -2.48 20.06 3.60
C CYS A 88 -1.92 20.19 2.18
N GLN A 89 -2.29 19.24 1.33
CA GLN A 89 -2.26 19.46 -0.10
C GLN A 89 -3.28 20.55 -0.46
N VAL A 90 -2.93 21.40 -1.42
CA VAL A 90 -3.81 22.49 -1.89
C VAL A 90 -4.21 22.20 -3.33
N ALA A 91 -5.51 22.24 -3.62
CA ALA A 91 -6.03 21.98 -4.96
C ALA A 91 -6.02 23.24 -5.84
N LEU A 92 -6.49 23.12 -7.08
CA LEU A 92 -6.54 24.23 -8.05
C LEU A 92 -7.41 25.39 -7.59
N ASP A 93 -8.51 25.09 -6.90
CA ASP A 93 -9.41 26.08 -6.31
C ASP A 93 -8.84 26.79 -5.06
N GLY A 94 -7.59 26.50 -4.70
CA GLY A 94 -6.90 27.05 -3.54
C GLY A 94 -7.36 26.43 -2.22
N LYS A 95 -8.27 25.45 -2.23
CA LYS A 95 -8.77 24.83 -0.99
C LYS A 95 -7.82 23.74 -0.49
N PRO A 96 -7.60 23.67 0.83
CA PRO A 96 -6.87 22.56 1.42
C PRO A 96 -7.66 21.26 1.27
N LYS A 97 -6.93 20.17 1.05
CA LYS A 97 -7.44 18.80 1.06
C LYS A 97 -6.94 18.11 2.31
N VAL A 98 -7.75 17.21 2.85
CA VAL A 98 -7.43 16.38 4.03
C VAL A 98 -6.46 15.27 3.61
N ALA A 99 -5.28 15.68 3.15
CA ALA A 99 -4.18 14.83 2.73
C ALA A 99 -2.89 15.64 2.90
N ALA A 100 -1.88 15.05 3.53
CA ALA A 100 -0.59 15.68 3.73
C ALA A 100 0.19 15.76 2.41
N CYS A 101 0.99 16.81 2.24
CA CYS A 101 1.83 16.96 1.07
C CYS A 101 3.13 16.14 1.22
N PRO A 102 3.45 15.21 0.29
CA PRO A 102 4.71 14.46 0.31
C PRO A 102 5.98 15.31 0.22
N ASN A 103 5.87 16.57 -0.22
CA ASN A 103 6.97 17.54 -0.24
C ASN A 103 7.06 18.40 1.03
N HIS A 104 6.15 18.23 1.99
CA HIS A 104 6.16 19.02 3.21
C HIS A 104 7.21 18.48 4.19
N PRO A 105 8.16 19.32 4.68
CA PRO A 105 9.24 18.87 5.56
C PRO A 105 8.73 18.21 6.86
N GLU A 106 7.67 18.75 7.47
CA GLU A 106 7.10 18.17 8.68
C GLU A 106 6.42 16.81 8.44
N PHE A 107 5.82 16.60 7.26
CA PHE A 107 5.26 15.28 6.92
C PHE A 107 6.39 14.26 6.74
N ARG A 108 7.49 14.65 6.07
CA ARG A 108 8.69 13.80 5.96
C ARG A 108 9.30 13.48 7.32
N ALA A 109 9.40 14.48 8.20
CA ALA A 109 9.86 14.28 9.58
C ALA A 109 8.94 13.35 10.38
N TYR A 110 7.62 13.43 10.18
CA TYR A 110 6.68 12.47 10.77
C TYR A 110 6.94 11.05 10.26
N MET A 111 7.11 10.88 8.96
CA MET A 111 7.37 9.56 8.37
C MET A 111 8.69 8.94 8.86
N HIS A 112 9.75 9.73 9.04
CA HIS A 112 10.98 9.24 9.67
C HIS A 112 10.77 8.74 11.11
N LYS A 113 9.93 9.42 11.91
CA LYS A 113 9.58 8.96 13.26
C LYS A 113 8.74 7.68 13.24
N TRP A 114 7.83 7.57 12.26
CA TRP A 114 7.05 6.36 12.04
C TRP A 114 7.97 5.19 11.64
N ILE A 115 8.89 5.40 10.69
CA ILE A 115 9.90 4.41 10.28
C ILE A 115 10.76 3.99 11.48
N GLU A 116 11.25 4.94 12.27
CA GLU A 116 12.00 4.66 13.49
C GLU A 116 11.24 3.72 14.44
N SER A 117 9.97 4.03 14.66
CA SER A 117 9.10 3.27 15.55
C SER A 117 8.87 1.85 15.06
N VAL A 118 8.55 1.71 13.77
CA VAL A 118 8.28 0.41 13.13
C VAL A 118 9.55 -0.42 13.02
N CYS A 119 10.68 0.16 12.61
CA CYS A 119 11.95 -0.56 12.49
C CYS A 119 12.56 -0.98 13.83
N ALA A 120 12.15 -0.37 14.95
CA ALA A 120 12.52 -0.81 16.31
C ALA A 120 11.83 -2.13 16.73
N THR A 121 10.93 -2.66 15.90
CA THR A 121 10.29 -3.97 16.08
C THR A 121 10.98 -5.07 15.26
N LYS A 122 10.47 -6.30 15.36
CA LYS A 122 10.87 -7.46 14.54
C LYS A 122 10.23 -7.48 13.15
N VAL A 123 9.67 -6.36 12.67
CA VAL A 123 9.26 -6.20 11.27
C VAL A 123 10.39 -6.64 10.33
N SER A 124 10.03 -7.33 9.25
CA SER A 124 10.98 -7.73 8.20
C SER A 124 10.97 -6.74 7.04
N THR A 125 9.78 -6.31 6.63
CA THR A 125 9.57 -5.48 5.44
C THR A 125 8.58 -4.35 5.73
N ILE A 126 8.90 -3.12 5.35
CA ILE A 126 7.91 -2.05 5.25
C ILE A 126 7.24 -2.14 3.89
N PHE A 127 5.91 -2.17 3.89
CA PHE A 127 5.07 -2.17 2.70
C PHE A 127 4.56 -0.75 2.45
N TRP A 128 5.04 -0.12 1.39
CA TRP A 128 4.63 1.21 0.96
C TRP A 128 3.40 1.08 0.08
N ASP A 129 2.24 1.22 0.70
CA ASP A 129 0.93 0.96 0.11
C ASP A 129 0.46 2.14 -0.74
N GLU A 130 0.58 2.01 -2.07
CA GLU A 130 0.07 2.94 -3.07
C GLU A 130 0.40 4.44 -2.81
N PRO A 131 1.66 4.87 -2.65
CA PRO A 131 1.96 6.28 -2.34
C PRO A 131 1.44 7.23 -3.43
N HIS A 132 0.60 8.21 -3.07
CA HIS A 132 -0.05 9.10 -4.04
C HIS A 132 -0.23 10.55 -3.57
N PHE A 133 -0.42 11.44 -4.54
CA PHE A 133 -1.04 12.75 -4.28
C PHE A 133 -2.55 12.60 -4.19
N TYR A 134 -3.21 13.51 -3.47
CA TYR A 134 -4.66 13.52 -3.37
C TYR A 134 -5.32 13.57 -4.76
N PHE A 135 -6.31 12.70 -4.96
CA PHE A 135 -7.18 12.70 -6.11
C PHE A 135 -8.63 12.47 -5.66
N GLU A 136 -9.58 13.07 -6.39
CA GLU A 136 -11.00 12.78 -6.22
C GLU A 136 -11.36 11.59 -7.10
N LYS A 137 -11.98 10.55 -6.52
CA LYS A 137 -12.51 9.43 -7.30
C LYS A 137 -13.51 9.98 -8.32
N GLY A 138 -13.22 9.79 -9.61
CA GLY A 138 -14.06 10.26 -10.73
C GLY A 138 -13.75 11.67 -11.26
N GLY A 139 -12.71 12.37 -10.77
CA GLY A 139 -12.36 13.70 -11.27
C GLY A 139 -10.90 14.11 -11.05
N LEU A 140 -10.12 14.18 -12.13
CA LEU A 140 -8.76 14.74 -12.13
C LEU A 140 -8.72 16.26 -12.40
N SER A 141 -9.88 16.88 -12.64
CA SER A 141 -9.98 18.30 -13.01
C SER A 141 -9.59 19.25 -11.89
N ASN A 142 -9.69 18.83 -10.62
CA ASN A 142 -9.29 19.61 -9.44
C ASN A 142 -8.08 18.96 -8.73
N TRP A 143 -6.98 18.78 -9.46
CA TRP A 143 -5.81 18.07 -8.97
C TRP A 143 -5.08 18.80 -7.84
N SER A 144 -4.35 18.01 -7.06
CA SER A 144 -3.42 18.46 -6.01
C SER A 144 -2.02 17.88 -6.30
N CYS A 145 -0.92 18.50 -5.86
CA CYS A 145 -0.82 19.57 -4.87
C CYS A 145 -0.17 20.84 -5.44
N ARG A 146 -0.73 22.01 -5.09
CA ARG A 146 -0.23 23.37 -5.38
C ARG A 146 0.09 24.16 -4.11
N CYS A 147 0.41 23.50 -2.99
CA CYS A 147 0.85 24.23 -1.79
C CYS A 147 2.14 25.02 -2.08
N GLU A 148 2.48 25.98 -1.22
CA GLU A 148 3.67 26.83 -1.40
C GLU A 148 4.96 26.02 -1.59
N LYS A 149 5.09 24.90 -0.85
CA LYS A 149 6.27 24.01 -0.96
C LYS A 149 6.35 23.36 -2.34
N CYS A 150 5.23 22.87 -2.87
CA CYS A 150 5.16 22.29 -4.22
C CYS A 150 5.44 23.33 -5.30
N GLN A 151 4.85 24.53 -5.21
CA GLN A 151 5.11 25.60 -6.18
C GLN A 151 6.57 26.04 -6.17
N ALA A 152 7.19 26.17 -4.99
CA ALA A 152 8.60 26.48 -4.86
C ALA A 152 9.50 25.38 -5.42
N LYS A 153 9.21 24.10 -5.11
CA LYS A 153 9.97 22.94 -5.62
C LYS A 153 9.86 22.85 -7.15
N PHE A 154 8.67 23.05 -7.70
CA PHE A 154 8.45 23.10 -9.15
C PHE A 154 9.25 24.22 -9.82
N ARG A 155 9.15 25.45 -9.30
CA ARG A 155 9.89 26.59 -9.86
C ARG A 155 11.40 26.37 -9.82
N LYS A 156 11.91 25.74 -8.76
CA LYS A 156 13.32 25.35 -8.67
C LYS A 156 13.70 24.32 -9.73
N GLN A 157 12.81 23.39 -10.04
CA GLN A 157 13.06 22.31 -11.00
C GLN A 157 12.96 22.77 -12.46
N PHE A 158 11.95 23.56 -12.82
CA PHE A 158 11.64 23.91 -14.21
C PHE A 158 11.95 25.38 -14.57
N GLY A 159 12.24 26.24 -13.59
CA GLY A 159 12.62 27.63 -13.82
C GLY A 159 11.45 28.61 -14.03
N TYR A 160 10.19 28.15 -13.96
CA TYR A 160 9.00 29.00 -14.12
C TYR A 160 7.89 28.66 -13.11
N ASN A 161 6.81 29.44 -13.10
CA ASN A 161 5.68 29.23 -12.19
C ASN A 161 4.90 27.96 -12.53
N MET A 162 4.48 27.20 -11.51
CA MET A 162 3.64 26.01 -11.71
C MET A 162 2.31 26.35 -12.40
N PRO A 163 2.05 25.87 -13.63
CA PRO A 163 0.83 26.19 -14.38
C PRO A 163 -0.39 25.51 -13.76
N ALA A 164 -1.59 26.09 -13.95
CA ALA A 164 -2.86 25.52 -13.47
C ALA A 164 -3.24 24.21 -14.20
N GLU A 165 -2.82 24.08 -15.44
CA GLU A 165 -3.05 22.90 -16.26
C GLU A 165 -2.10 21.75 -15.88
N LEU A 166 -2.57 20.50 -16.00
CA LEU A 166 -1.74 19.29 -15.89
C LEU A 166 -0.87 19.12 -17.15
N THR A 167 0.07 20.05 -17.33
CA THR A 167 1.11 19.94 -18.36
C THR A 167 2.03 18.75 -18.11
N GLU A 168 2.79 18.34 -19.11
CA GLU A 168 3.80 17.29 -18.98
C GLU A 168 4.80 17.58 -17.85
N ASP A 169 5.23 18.83 -17.69
CA ASP A 169 6.11 19.25 -16.59
C ASP A 169 5.46 19.10 -15.21
N VAL A 170 4.15 19.35 -15.10
CA VAL A 170 3.41 19.15 -13.84
C VAL A 170 3.24 17.66 -13.52
N LEU A 171 2.92 16.85 -14.52
CA LEU A 171 2.84 15.38 -14.36
C LEU A 171 4.21 14.82 -13.93
N LYS A 172 5.27 15.24 -14.63
CA LYS A 172 6.65 14.89 -14.29
C LYS A 172 7.04 15.35 -12.89
N PHE A 173 6.69 16.57 -12.50
CA PHE A 173 6.94 17.10 -11.15
C PHE A 173 6.29 16.25 -10.06
N ARG A 174 5.03 15.85 -10.27
CA ARG A 174 4.29 15.01 -9.31
C ARG A 174 4.97 13.66 -9.17
N GLU A 175 5.29 13.00 -10.28
CA GLU A 175 6.01 11.73 -10.24
C GLU A 175 7.40 11.88 -9.59
N ASP A 176 8.18 12.89 -9.98
CA ASP A 176 9.50 13.19 -9.39
C ASP A 176 9.40 13.43 -7.87
N SER A 177 8.32 14.06 -7.40
CA SER A 177 8.09 14.30 -5.98
C SER A 177 7.80 13.02 -5.19
N LEU A 178 7.02 12.10 -5.74
CA LEU A 178 6.74 10.81 -5.10
C LEU A 178 7.97 9.90 -5.15
N ILE A 179 8.72 9.88 -6.24
CA ILE A 179 9.98 9.14 -6.35
C ILE A 179 11.02 9.67 -5.35
N ASP A 180 11.14 10.99 -5.21
CA ASP A 180 12.03 11.61 -4.22
C ASP A 180 11.61 11.30 -2.78
N PHE A 181 10.30 11.32 -2.49
CA PHE A 181 9.77 10.89 -1.20
C PHE A 181 10.07 9.40 -0.92
N LEU A 182 9.73 8.52 -1.86
CA LEU A 182 10.00 7.07 -1.73
C LEU A 182 11.48 6.78 -1.57
N LYS A 183 12.35 7.46 -2.32
CA LYS A 183 13.81 7.32 -2.18
C LYS A 183 14.27 7.65 -0.76
N GLU A 184 13.82 8.79 -0.21
CA GLU A 184 14.18 9.20 1.15
C GLU A 184 13.71 8.18 2.19
N MET A 185 12.43 7.78 2.12
CA MET A 185 11.84 6.86 3.10
C MET A 185 12.46 5.46 3.01
N THR A 186 12.64 4.92 1.81
CA THR A 186 13.20 3.57 1.61
C THR A 186 14.67 3.50 2.02
N VAL A 187 15.46 4.56 1.81
CA VAL A 187 16.85 4.65 2.30
C VAL A 187 16.91 4.61 3.82
N ASP A 188 16.00 5.30 4.53
CA ASP A 188 15.95 5.25 6.00
C ASP A 188 15.62 3.83 6.51
N VAL A 189 14.65 3.15 5.89
CA VAL A 189 14.31 1.76 6.21
C VAL A 189 15.51 0.83 6.00
N HIS A 190 16.22 0.99 4.88
CA HIS A 190 17.43 0.21 4.57
C HIS A 190 18.56 0.48 5.55
N ALA A 191 18.79 1.74 5.94
CA ALA A 191 19.79 2.11 6.93
C ALA A 191 19.54 1.47 8.31
N ARG A 192 18.28 1.10 8.59
CA ARG A 192 17.85 0.38 9.79
C ARG A 192 17.86 -1.15 9.63
N GLY A 193 18.37 -1.65 8.50
CA GLY A 193 18.52 -3.08 8.22
C GLY A 193 17.21 -3.80 7.90
N LYS A 194 16.18 -3.07 7.46
CA LYS A 194 14.87 -3.62 7.08
C LYS A 194 14.67 -3.56 5.56
N ARG A 195 13.72 -4.34 5.04
CA ARG A 195 13.40 -4.41 3.61
C ARG A 195 12.28 -3.45 3.23
N ASN A 196 12.21 -3.08 1.96
CA ASN A 196 11.12 -2.28 1.39
C ASN A 196 10.40 -3.05 0.29
N CYS A 197 9.08 -3.16 0.41
CA CYS A 197 8.18 -3.53 -0.67
C CYS A 197 7.34 -2.31 -1.04
N VAL A 198 7.30 -1.92 -2.31
CA VAL A 198 6.45 -0.81 -2.77
C VAL A 198 5.30 -1.38 -3.57
N CYS A 199 4.07 -1.01 -3.24
CA CYS A 199 2.87 -1.32 -4.01
C CYS A 199 2.55 -0.17 -4.96
N MET A 200 2.35 -0.48 -6.23
CA MET A 200 2.01 0.50 -7.25
C MET A 200 0.57 0.27 -7.67
N LEU A 201 -0.17 1.38 -7.70
CA LEU A 201 -1.50 1.42 -8.26
C LEU A 201 -1.50 0.94 -9.71
N PRO A 202 -2.51 0.13 -10.10
CA PRO A 202 -2.70 -0.25 -11.49
C PRO A 202 -2.88 0.96 -12.42
N PRO A 203 -2.54 0.83 -13.73
CA PRO A 203 -2.51 1.96 -14.67
C PRO A 203 -3.83 2.74 -14.86
N TRP A 204 -4.97 2.14 -14.51
CA TRP A 204 -6.28 2.81 -14.58
C TRP A 204 -6.56 3.75 -13.38
N PHE A 205 -5.63 3.86 -12.43
CA PHE A 205 -5.65 4.82 -11.33
C PHE A 205 -4.44 5.76 -11.44
N PRO A 206 -4.53 6.84 -12.24
CA PRO A 206 -3.41 7.76 -12.49
C PRO A 206 -3.16 8.69 -11.29
N ALA A 207 -2.54 8.13 -10.24
CA ALA A 207 -2.31 8.79 -8.96
C ALA A 207 -0.87 9.34 -8.79
N GLY A 208 -0.04 9.22 -9.83
CA GLY A 208 1.25 9.91 -9.95
C GLY A 208 2.50 9.02 -9.94
N LEU A 209 2.38 7.69 -10.06
CA LEU A 209 3.51 6.74 -10.19
C LEU A 209 3.28 5.78 -11.37
N ASP A 210 3.19 6.34 -12.58
CA ASP A 210 2.82 5.57 -13.77
C ASP A 210 4.00 4.74 -14.31
N ASP A 211 5.23 5.25 -14.20
CA ASP A 211 6.46 4.52 -14.55
C ASP A 211 7.00 3.73 -13.34
N TRP A 212 6.52 2.49 -13.23
CA TRP A 212 6.97 1.53 -12.21
C TRP A 212 8.47 1.23 -12.29
N GLY A 213 9.10 1.43 -13.46
CA GLY A 213 10.54 1.27 -13.61
C GLY A 213 11.33 2.27 -12.78
N ARG A 214 10.78 3.47 -12.52
CA ARG A 214 11.42 4.46 -11.66
C ARG A 214 11.43 4.01 -10.21
N VAL A 215 10.33 3.45 -9.72
CA VAL A 215 10.25 2.86 -8.37
C VAL A 215 11.23 1.69 -8.26
N ALA A 216 11.20 0.76 -9.22
CA ALA A 216 12.08 -0.40 -9.23
C ALA A 216 13.56 -0.03 -9.40
N SER A 217 13.89 1.12 -9.98
CA SER A 217 15.27 1.59 -10.09
C SER A 217 15.87 2.11 -8.78
N LEU A 218 15.05 2.36 -7.75
CA LEU A 218 15.53 2.77 -6.44
C LEU A 218 16.33 1.61 -5.81
N GLU A 219 17.57 1.90 -5.44
CA GLU A 219 18.47 0.91 -4.83
C GLU A 219 17.85 0.30 -3.57
N SER A 220 17.23 1.14 -2.75
CA SER A 220 16.63 0.71 -1.48
C SER A 220 15.24 0.07 -1.58
N VAL A 221 14.73 -0.20 -2.78
CA VAL A 221 13.51 -0.99 -2.98
C VAL A 221 13.91 -2.45 -3.21
N ASP A 222 13.39 -3.39 -2.42
CA ASP A 222 13.75 -4.81 -2.55
C ASP A 222 12.70 -5.62 -3.33
N GLU A 223 11.44 -5.21 -3.24
CA GLU A 223 10.28 -5.91 -3.76
C GLU A 223 9.29 -4.90 -4.37
N VAL A 224 8.73 -5.25 -5.52
CA VAL A 224 7.66 -4.47 -6.17
C VAL A 224 6.35 -5.27 -6.13
N ALA A 225 5.25 -4.57 -5.85
CA ALA A 225 3.93 -5.15 -5.69
C ALA A 225 2.85 -4.37 -6.46
N SER A 226 1.73 -5.02 -6.76
CA SER A 226 0.53 -4.34 -7.24
C SER A 226 -0.72 -5.11 -6.81
N ASP A 227 -1.87 -4.44 -6.91
CA ASP A 227 -3.18 -4.80 -6.39
C ASP A 227 -4.28 -4.45 -7.41
N PRO A 228 -4.48 -5.24 -8.46
CA PRO A 228 -5.52 -5.00 -9.47
C PRO A 228 -6.91 -5.40 -8.94
N TYR A 229 -7.33 -4.77 -7.84
CA TYR A 229 -8.62 -5.01 -7.20
C TYR A 229 -9.77 -4.62 -8.12
N TRP A 230 -10.74 -5.52 -8.26
CA TRP A 230 -11.93 -5.30 -9.06
C TRP A 230 -13.02 -4.60 -8.26
N GLU A 231 -13.88 -3.87 -8.96
CA GLU A 231 -15.08 -3.26 -8.38
C GLU A 231 -16.25 -4.25 -8.36
N LYS A 232 -17.29 -3.94 -7.57
CA LYS A 232 -18.52 -4.72 -7.52
C LYS A 232 -19.15 -4.86 -8.91
N GLY A 233 -19.58 -6.05 -9.29
CA GLY A 233 -20.16 -6.33 -10.61
C GLY A 233 -19.15 -6.57 -11.74
N ALA A 234 -17.84 -6.53 -11.47
CA ALA A 234 -16.84 -6.94 -12.46
C ALA A 234 -17.04 -8.40 -12.89
N THR A 235 -16.73 -8.74 -14.15
CA THR A 235 -16.86 -10.12 -14.67
C THR A 235 -15.62 -10.96 -14.35
N GLU A 236 -15.73 -12.29 -14.39
CA GLU A 236 -14.56 -13.18 -14.26
C GLU A 236 -13.49 -12.88 -15.33
N GLU A 237 -13.93 -12.53 -16.54
CA GLU A 237 -13.05 -12.17 -17.65
C GLU A 237 -12.26 -10.89 -17.33
N TRP A 238 -12.91 -9.89 -16.72
CA TRP A 238 -12.23 -8.68 -16.25
C TRP A 238 -11.16 -9.02 -15.22
N VAL A 239 -11.49 -9.84 -14.21
CA VAL A 239 -10.52 -10.26 -13.18
C VAL A 239 -9.34 -10.97 -13.82
N ARG A 240 -9.60 -11.90 -14.73
CA ARG A 240 -8.55 -12.62 -15.46
C ARG A 240 -7.64 -11.69 -16.25
N GLU A 241 -8.22 -10.82 -17.07
CA GLU A 241 -7.48 -9.90 -17.92
C GLU A 241 -6.61 -8.96 -17.07
N LYS A 242 -7.19 -8.34 -16.03
CA LYS A 242 -6.48 -7.34 -15.23
C LYS A 242 -5.38 -7.91 -14.36
N TYR A 243 -5.57 -9.11 -13.79
CA TYR A 243 -4.47 -9.78 -13.09
C TYR A 243 -3.38 -10.24 -14.07
N ALA A 244 -3.72 -10.77 -15.25
CA ALA A 244 -2.73 -11.21 -16.23
C ALA A 244 -1.91 -10.05 -16.80
N GLU A 245 -2.53 -8.91 -17.11
CA GLU A 245 -1.86 -7.69 -17.56
C GLU A 245 -0.92 -7.13 -16.50
N THR A 246 -1.45 -6.95 -15.28
CA THR A 246 -0.70 -6.39 -14.14
C THR A 246 0.48 -7.28 -13.76
N ALA A 247 0.26 -8.60 -13.66
CA ALA A 247 1.30 -9.55 -13.31
C ALA A 247 2.45 -9.55 -14.33
N ARG A 248 2.13 -9.47 -15.63
CA ARG A 248 3.14 -9.41 -16.69
C ARG A 248 3.98 -8.14 -16.60
N LYS A 249 3.32 -6.97 -16.49
CA LYS A 249 4.00 -5.68 -16.33
C LYS A 249 4.90 -5.68 -15.09
N LEU A 250 4.40 -6.21 -13.97
CA LEU A 250 5.13 -6.25 -12.72
C LEU A 250 6.36 -7.16 -12.79
N THR A 251 6.22 -8.37 -13.36
CA THR A 251 7.35 -9.30 -13.56
C THR A 251 8.39 -8.74 -14.53
N GLU A 252 7.99 -8.06 -15.61
CA GLU A 252 8.92 -7.41 -16.55
C GLU A 252 9.77 -6.34 -15.85
N VAL A 253 9.13 -5.49 -15.05
CA VAL A 253 9.81 -4.45 -14.26
C VAL A 253 10.72 -5.08 -13.21
N ALA A 254 10.23 -6.05 -12.44
CA ALA A 254 11.01 -6.74 -11.41
C ALA A 254 12.26 -7.41 -12.01
N THR A 255 12.10 -8.11 -13.14
CA THR A 255 13.22 -8.78 -13.83
C THR A 255 14.25 -7.77 -14.33
N LYS A 256 13.81 -6.67 -14.94
CA LYS A 256 14.70 -5.62 -15.47
C LYS A 256 15.60 -5.02 -14.40
N TYR A 257 15.11 -4.86 -13.17
CA TYR A 257 15.81 -4.20 -12.07
C TYR A 257 16.28 -5.16 -10.97
N GLY A 258 16.14 -6.48 -11.15
CA GLY A 258 16.56 -7.49 -10.18
C GLY A 258 15.81 -7.42 -8.85
N LYS A 259 14.51 -7.10 -8.87
CA LYS A 259 13.67 -6.99 -7.67
C LYS A 259 12.86 -8.25 -7.45
N ALA A 260 12.47 -8.51 -6.19
CA ALA A 260 11.42 -9.48 -5.91
C ALA A 260 10.07 -8.94 -6.40
N VAL A 261 9.13 -9.85 -6.67
CA VAL A 261 7.80 -9.51 -7.17
C VAL A 261 6.71 -10.12 -6.29
N GLN A 262 5.70 -9.31 -5.97
CA GLN A 262 4.58 -9.70 -5.10
C GLN A 262 3.24 -9.30 -5.73
N MET A 263 2.20 -10.11 -5.56
CA MET A 263 0.84 -9.77 -6.02
C MET A 263 -0.15 -9.79 -4.85
N TRP A 264 -1.06 -8.83 -4.84
CA TRP A 264 -2.14 -8.74 -3.87
C TRP A 264 -3.48 -9.15 -4.48
N ILE A 265 -4.15 -10.08 -3.82
CA ILE A 265 -5.46 -10.60 -4.21
C ILE A 265 -6.56 -9.92 -3.39
N LYS A 266 -7.59 -9.43 -4.07
CA LYS A 266 -8.78 -8.89 -3.39
C LYS A 266 -9.50 -10.02 -2.64
N ALA A 267 -9.63 -9.87 -1.33
CA ALA A 267 -10.38 -10.75 -0.43
C ALA A 267 -11.27 -9.91 0.52
N TYR A 268 -11.82 -8.82 -0.02
CA TYR A 268 -12.77 -7.92 0.63
C TYR A 268 -13.87 -7.54 -0.35
N GLN A 269 -15.07 -7.23 0.13
CA GLN A 269 -16.25 -6.93 -0.69
C GLN A 269 -16.47 -7.94 -1.82
N ILE A 270 -16.24 -9.22 -1.53
CA ILE A 270 -16.51 -10.30 -2.47
C ILE A 270 -18.00 -10.62 -2.40
N GLU A 271 -18.65 -10.56 -3.55
CA GLU A 271 -20.07 -10.88 -3.70
C GLU A 271 -20.29 -12.39 -3.54
N ALA A 272 -21.37 -12.79 -2.87
CA ALA A 272 -21.69 -14.20 -2.71
C ALA A 272 -21.80 -14.90 -4.07
N GLY A 273 -21.11 -16.04 -4.23
CA GLY A 273 -21.03 -16.79 -5.50
C GLY A 273 -19.92 -16.31 -6.45
N ARG A 274 -19.13 -15.31 -6.06
CA ARG A 274 -17.97 -14.79 -6.82
C ARG A 274 -16.62 -15.11 -6.17
N GLU A 275 -16.60 -15.96 -5.16
CA GLU A 275 -15.36 -16.31 -4.43
C GLU A 275 -14.32 -16.99 -5.33
N ASN A 276 -14.75 -17.62 -6.42
CA ASN A 276 -13.85 -18.19 -7.44
C ASN A 276 -12.95 -17.15 -8.13
N ASP A 277 -13.31 -15.86 -8.12
CA ASP A 277 -12.48 -14.78 -8.66
C ASP A 277 -11.09 -14.73 -8.00
N LEU A 278 -10.99 -15.11 -6.71
CA LEU A 278 -9.72 -15.20 -6.00
C LEU A 278 -8.81 -16.29 -6.58
N ALA A 279 -9.38 -17.42 -6.98
CA ALA A 279 -8.63 -18.52 -7.58
C ALA A 279 -8.14 -18.13 -8.99
N ILE A 280 -8.95 -17.40 -9.76
CA ILE A 280 -8.56 -16.84 -11.05
C ILE A 280 -7.38 -15.88 -10.86
N ALA A 281 -7.50 -14.92 -9.94
CA ALA A 281 -6.47 -13.93 -9.64
C ALA A 281 -5.13 -14.58 -9.23
N VAL A 282 -5.16 -15.59 -8.34
CA VAL A 282 -3.98 -16.38 -7.96
C VAL A 282 -3.38 -17.12 -9.15
N SER A 283 -4.21 -17.77 -9.97
CA SER A 283 -3.76 -18.52 -11.14
C SER A 283 -3.04 -17.63 -12.17
N GLU A 284 -3.61 -16.48 -12.51
CA GLU A 284 -2.99 -15.55 -13.46
C GLU A 284 -1.67 -14.97 -12.92
N SER A 285 -1.60 -14.70 -11.61
CA SER A 285 -0.36 -14.27 -10.96
C SER A 285 0.75 -15.31 -11.07
N ARG A 286 0.43 -16.58 -10.80
CA ARG A 286 1.38 -17.71 -10.90
C ARG A 286 1.85 -17.99 -12.32
N LYS A 287 0.96 -17.86 -13.32
CA LYS A 287 1.35 -18.00 -14.73
C LYS A 287 2.42 -17.00 -15.15
N ALA A 288 2.46 -15.83 -14.53
CA ALA A 288 3.50 -14.82 -14.74
C ALA A 288 4.74 -15.00 -13.84
N GLY A 289 4.82 -16.10 -13.08
CA GLY A 289 5.96 -16.41 -12.19
C GLY A 289 5.93 -15.70 -10.83
N ILE A 290 4.79 -15.15 -10.41
CA ILE A 290 4.67 -14.48 -9.10
C ILE A 290 4.25 -15.48 -8.02
N ASP A 291 5.19 -15.82 -7.14
CA ASP A 291 4.98 -16.75 -6.03
C ASP A 291 4.82 -16.06 -4.66
N ASN A 292 5.12 -14.77 -4.54
CA ASN A 292 4.82 -14.02 -3.33
C ASN A 292 3.40 -13.44 -3.46
N ILE A 293 2.43 -14.09 -2.83
CA ILE A 293 1.01 -13.76 -2.95
C ILE A 293 0.46 -13.41 -1.57
N PHE A 294 -0.12 -12.22 -1.48
CA PHE A 294 -0.88 -11.76 -0.32
C PHE A 294 -2.35 -11.61 -0.67
N ALA A 295 -3.23 -11.70 0.32
CA ALA A 295 -4.60 -11.23 0.19
C ALA A 295 -4.89 -10.08 1.15
N TRP A 296 -5.66 -9.12 0.66
CA TRP A 296 -6.35 -8.15 1.51
C TRP A 296 -7.81 -8.58 1.63
N SER A 297 -8.27 -9.21 2.72
CA SER A 297 -7.58 -9.43 4.00
C SER A 297 -7.94 -10.77 4.65
N TYR A 298 -7.35 -11.04 5.82
CA TYR A 298 -7.69 -12.19 6.67
C TYR A 298 -9.21 -12.31 6.88
N ARG A 299 -9.73 -13.54 6.72
CA ARG A 299 -11.15 -13.88 6.90
C ARG A 299 -12.10 -12.90 6.22
N GLY A 300 -11.88 -12.57 4.94
CA GLY A 300 -12.85 -11.79 4.17
C GLY A 300 -13.15 -10.40 4.73
N THR A 301 -12.25 -9.84 5.54
CA THR A 301 -12.45 -8.58 6.26
C THR A 301 -13.67 -8.58 7.21
N GLU A 302 -13.90 -9.68 7.93
CA GLU A 302 -15.14 -9.88 8.71
C GLU A 302 -15.44 -8.80 9.78
N THR A 303 -14.42 -8.09 10.27
CA THR A 303 -14.53 -7.11 11.36
C THR A 303 -14.78 -5.68 10.88
N LEU A 304 -14.39 -5.33 9.65
CA LEU A 304 -14.58 -3.98 9.09
C LEU A 304 -15.74 -3.99 8.10
N SER A 305 -16.93 -3.65 8.60
CA SER A 305 -18.22 -3.81 7.90
C SER A 305 -18.29 -3.16 6.52
N TRP A 306 -17.57 -2.05 6.30
CA TRP A 306 -17.50 -1.39 5.00
C TRP A 306 -16.82 -2.24 3.92
N LEU A 307 -15.79 -3.01 4.30
CA LEU A 307 -15.01 -3.86 3.41
C LEU A 307 -15.41 -5.34 3.47
N LYS A 308 -16.27 -5.73 4.40
CA LYS A 308 -16.66 -7.12 4.62
C LYS A 308 -17.21 -7.77 3.35
N SER A 309 -16.71 -8.96 3.05
CA SER A 309 -17.27 -9.85 2.01
C SER A 309 -18.61 -10.46 2.44
N ASP A 310 -19.48 -10.81 1.49
CA ASP A 310 -20.78 -11.42 1.79
C ASP A 310 -20.61 -12.77 2.52
N ASN A 311 -19.60 -13.56 2.15
CA ASN A 311 -19.24 -14.82 2.79
C ASN A 311 -17.74 -14.89 3.18
N PRO A 312 -17.37 -14.36 4.36
CA PRO A 312 -15.97 -14.29 4.77
C PRO A 312 -15.26 -15.64 4.92
N ASP A 313 -15.96 -16.66 5.41
CA ASP A 313 -15.39 -18.00 5.58
C ASP A 313 -15.11 -18.68 4.23
N GLU A 314 -16.01 -18.52 3.26
CA GLU A 314 -15.81 -19.04 1.91
C GLU A 314 -14.67 -18.34 1.17
N VAL A 315 -14.55 -17.02 1.33
CA VAL A 315 -13.38 -16.26 0.81
C VAL A 315 -12.08 -16.80 1.39
N ALA A 316 -12.02 -17.03 2.70
CA ALA A 316 -10.83 -17.58 3.36
C ALA A 316 -10.52 -19.00 2.84
N ARG A 317 -11.55 -19.83 2.66
CA ARG A 317 -11.43 -21.20 2.15
C ARG A 317 -10.91 -21.23 0.71
N VAL A 318 -11.49 -20.42 -0.18
CA VAL A 318 -11.12 -20.39 -1.61
C VAL A 318 -9.70 -19.85 -1.78
N PHE A 319 -9.34 -18.75 -1.12
CA PHE A 319 -7.99 -18.22 -1.18
C PHE A 319 -6.94 -19.21 -0.67
N ARG A 320 -7.21 -19.87 0.47
CA ARG A 320 -6.31 -20.90 1.01
C ARG A 320 -6.14 -22.06 0.03
N LYS A 321 -7.23 -22.51 -0.59
CA LYS A 321 -7.19 -23.61 -1.55
C LYS A 321 -6.35 -23.22 -2.77
N SER A 322 -6.59 -22.05 -3.37
CA SER A 322 -5.87 -21.61 -4.57
C SER A 322 -4.37 -21.44 -4.35
N LEU A 323 -3.92 -21.16 -3.13
CA LEU A 323 -2.48 -21.10 -2.79
C LEU A 323 -1.78 -22.47 -2.74
N ASN A 324 -2.51 -23.58 -2.79
CA ASN A 324 -1.94 -24.93 -2.75
C ASN A 324 -2.15 -25.74 -4.03
N ASP A 325 -3.00 -25.24 -4.94
CA ASP A 325 -3.26 -25.81 -6.27
C ASP A 325 -2.22 -25.34 -7.30
#